data_AF-A0A7S1INP2-F1
#
_entry.id   AF-A0A7S1INP2-F1
#
_cell.length_a   1.000
_cell.length_b   1.000
_cell.length_c   1.000
_cell.angle_alpha   90.00
_cell.angle_beta   90.00
_cell.angle_gamma   90.00
#
_symmetry.space_group_name_H-M   'P 1'
#
loop_
_entity.id
_entity.type
_entity.pdbx_description
1 polymer ?
#
loop_
_entity_poly.entity_id
_entity_poly.type
_entity_poly.pdbx_seq_one_letter_code
_entity_poly.pdbx_strand_id
1 'polypeptide(L)'
;AERVQSTEAPPSSLLSPEEKMEFRFGHKVKAALYGQQHPPDCRRAKYVVAEKHGGSGFGSRVWFYRMCLSKAFQLGRVFLQMYPLGAPQDEHHVEPWTNCTHQDRLQAVAHYGPDAVVQCTWPGDVLLWLASMPTQYAQYGLLWWQSQLVWYLLRPSSEMQALVEENRKYLKRPYAALHIRYHPLKKAESGRRQPFKNYLRMVPPNWTQIFLAADKNISSHTDKYPEYTYTYKQRWIKGSDVLLDILLLASSDRLVFTYSSCFGQMAMHLQLGRDFCHPVHA
;
A
#
# COMPACT_ATOMS: atom_id res chain seq x y z
N ALA A 1 32.32 -29.08 19.39
CA ALA A 1 32.22 -28.36 18.11
C ALA A 1 31.32 -29.18 17.19
N GLU A 2 30.00 -29.00 17.32
CA GLU A 2 29.01 -29.67 16.47
C GLU A 2 28.49 -28.66 15.46
N ARG A 3 28.64 -29.02 14.20
CA ARG A 3 28.33 -28.24 13.02
C ARG A 3 26.82 -28.35 12.79
N VAL A 4 26.06 -27.31 13.16
CA VAL A 4 24.63 -27.22 12.83
C VAL A 4 24.52 -27.13 11.31
N GLN A 5 23.92 -28.16 10.72
CA GLN A 5 23.64 -28.27 9.30
C GLN A 5 22.71 -27.14 8.86
N SER A 6 23.08 -26.47 7.76
CA SER A 6 22.24 -25.53 7.04
C SER A 6 21.01 -26.26 6.48
N THR A 7 19.82 -25.90 6.93
CA THR A 7 18.57 -26.34 6.33
C THR A 7 18.34 -25.55 5.04
N GLU A 8 18.71 -26.16 3.92
CA GLU A 8 18.31 -25.70 2.58
C GLU A 8 16.79 -25.79 2.43
N ALA A 9 16.20 -24.80 1.76
CA ALA A 9 14.76 -24.72 1.51
C ALA A 9 14.29 -25.85 0.57
N PRO A 10 13.05 -26.36 0.72
CA PRO A 10 12.57 -27.48 -0.09
C PRO A 10 12.14 -27.03 -1.50
N PRO A 11 12.11 -27.95 -2.49
CA PRO A 11 11.80 -27.62 -3.87
C PRO A 11 10.32 -27.24 -4.08
N SER A 12 10.06 -26.42 -5.09
CA SER A 12 8.74 -25.86 -5.50
C SER A 12 7.60 -26.87 -5.74
N SER A 13 7.88 -28.18 -5.63
CA SER A 13 6.92 -29.27 -5.74
C SER A 13 5.92 -29.32 -4.58
N LEU A 14 6.18 -28.70 -3.43
CA LEU A 14 5.37 -28.86 -2.21
C LEU A 14 4.17 -27.91 -2.03
N LEU A 15 4.04 -26.86 -2.84
CA LEU A 15 2.86 -25.98 -2.75
C LEU A 15 1.61 -26.69 -3.28
N SER A 16 0.47 -26.49 -2.63
CA SER A 16 -0.82 -26.96 -3.17
C SER A 16 -1.10 -26.32 -4.53
N PRO A 17 -1.92 -26.94 -5.40
CA PRO A 17 -2.28 -26.37 -6.69
C PRO A 17 -2.87 -24.95 -6.59
N GLU A 18 -3.60 -24.66 -5.52
CA GLU A 18 -4.21 -23.35 -5.24
C GLU A 18 -3.15 -22.30 -4.88
N GLU A 19 -2.19 -22.64 -4.01
CA GLU A 19 -1.06 -21.75 -3.66
C GLU A 19 -0.12 -21.50 -4.85
N LYS A 20 0.11 -22.54 -5.69
CA LYS A 20 0.86 -22.41 -6.97
C LYS A 20 0.12 -21.56 -7.98
N MET A 21 -1.21 -21.49 -7.91
CA MET A 21 -2.05 -20.69 -8.79
C MET A 21 -1.96 -19.23 -8.37
N GLU A 22 -2.22 -18.93 -7.09
CA GLU A 22 -2.22 -17.58 -6.51
C GLU A 22 -0.89 -16.83 -6.75
N PHE A 23 0.25 -17.52 -6.60
CA PHE A 23 1.60 -17.02 -6.90
C PHE A 23 1.78 -16.56 -8.35
N ARG A 24 1.27 -17.32 -9.34
CA ARG A 24 1.44 -17.02 -10.77
C ARG A 24 0.61 -15.82 -11.22
N PHE A 25 -0.50 -15.54 -10.55
CA PHE A 25 -1.42 -14.48 -10.97
C PHE A 25 -1.05 -13.11 -10.41
N GLY A 26 -0.41 -13.03 -9.24
CA GLY A 26 0.15 -11.78 -8.71
C GLY A 26 1.18 -11.14 -9.65
N HIS A 27 2.08 -11.92 -10.24
CA HIS A 27 3.05 -11.39 -11.23
C HIS A 27 2.38 -10.99 -12.54
N LYS A 28 1.42 -11.78 -13.05
CA LYS A 28 0.72 -11.47 -14.31
C LYS A 28 -0.10 -10.19 -14.21
N VAL A 29 -0.83 -9.98 -13.11
CA VAL A 29 -1.64 -8.78 -12.93
C VAL A 29 -0.76 -7.53 -12.75
N LYS A 30 0.36 -7.65 -12.02
CA LYS A 30 1.34 -6.56 -11.88
C LYS A 30 1.96 -6.19 -13.22
N ALA A 31 2.34 -7.18 -14.04
CA ALA A 31 2.83 -6.96 -15.40
C ALA A 31 1.77 -6.34 -16.31
N ALA A 32 0.51 -6.79 -16.23
CA ALA A 32 -0.59 -6.23 -17.01
C ALA A 32 -0.88 -4.77 -16.63
N LEU A 33 -0.93 -4.47 -15.32
CA LEU A 33 -1.05 -3.10 -14.82
C LEU A 33 0.12 -2.27 -15.36
N TYR A 34 1.36 -2.73 -15.18
CA TYR A 34 2.55 -1.99 -15.61
C TYR A 34 2.54 -1.72 -17.11
N GLY A 35 2.33 -2.75 -17.94
CA GLY A 35 2.31 -2.61 -19.40
C GLY A 35 1.21 -1.67 -19.90
N GLN A 36 0.03 -1.69 -19.28
CA GLN A 36 -1.04 -0.76 -19.64
C GLN A 36 -0.69 0.68 -19.25
N GLN A 37 -0.07 0.89 -18.10
CA GLN A 37 0.31 2.21 -17.62
C GLN A 37 1.59 2.74 -18.26
N HIS A 38 2.35 1.90 -18.95
CA HIS A 38 3.60 2.26 -19.63
C HIS A 38 3.53 1.92 -21.12
N PRO A 39 2.60 2.52 -21.89
CA PRO A 39 2.49 2.25 -23.31
C PRO A 39 3.75 2.74 -24.06
N PRO A 40 4.06 2.13 -25.22
CA PRO A 40 5.19 2.55 -26.05
C PRO A 40 4.98 3.93 -26.69
N ASP A 41 3.73 4.37 -26.89
CA ASP A 41 3.40 5.70 -27.40
C ASP A 41 2.29 6.36 -26.58
N CYS A 42 2.69 7.17 -25.60
CA CYS A 42 1.78 7.91 -24.74
C CYS A 42 0.86 8.87 -25.51
N ARG A 43 1.28 9.37 -26.66
CA ARG A 43 0.50 10.35 -27.45
C ARG A 43 -0.74 9.72 -28.09
N ARG A 44 -0.73 8.39 -28.23
CA ARG A 44 -1.83 7.57 -28.72
C ARG A 44 -2.57 6.83 -27.60
N ALA A 45 -2.13 6.97 -26.36
CA ALA A 45 -2.84 6.40 -25.23
C ALA A 45 -4.13 7.18 -24.95
N LYS A 46 -5.14 6.48 -24.44
CA LYS A 46 -6.33 7.09 -23.84
C LYS A 46 -6.15 7.12 -22.32
N TYR A 47 -6.73 8.12 -21.66
CA TYR A 47 -6.44 8.43 -20.27
C TYR A 47 -7.68 8.35 -19.39
N VAL A 48 -7.47 7.93 -18.15
CA VAL A 48 -8.31 8.28 -16.99
C VAL A 48 -7.50 9.26 -16.15
N VAL A 49 -8.07 10.41 -15.84
CA VAL A 49 -7.37 11.46 -15.07
C VAL A 49 -8.07 11.69 -13.74
N ALA A 50 -7.30 11.99 -12.70
CA ALA A 50 -7.84 12.34 -11.40
C ALA A 50 -7.12 13.57 -10.85
N GLU A 51 -7.88 14.57 -10.41
CA GLU A 51 -7.32 15.70 -9.68
C GLU A 51 -6.92 15.29 -8.27
N LYS A 52 -5.99 16.04 -7.68
CA LYS A 52 -5.60 15.84 -6.29
C LYS A 52 -6.82 15.95 -5.39
N HIS A 53 -7.13 14.88 -4.66
CA HIS A 53 -8.25 14.87 -3.72
C HIS A 53 -7.95 15.79 -2.51
N GLY A 54 -8.41 17.04 -2.61
CA GLY A 54 -8.17 18.10 -1.63
C GLY A 54 -8.73 17.78 -0.24
N GLY A 55 -8.10 18.36 0.80
CA GLY A 55 -8.59 18.26 2.19
C GLY A 55 -8.41 16.90 2.88
N SER A 56 -7.76 15.93 2.24
CA SER A 56 -7.61 14.57 2.76
C SER A 56 -6.13 14.19 3.01
N GLY A 57 -5.88 13.29 3.96
CA GLY A 57 -4.52 12.80 4.27
C GLY A 57 -4.01 11.79 3.24
N PHE A 58 -2.70 11.48 3.26
CA PHE A 58 -2.04 10.59 2.29
C PHE A 58 -2.80 9.29 2.02
N GLY A 59 -3.13 8.54 3.08
CA GLY A 59 -3.87 7.27 2.93
C GLY A 59 -5.20 7.46 2.19
N SER A 60 -5.97 8.50 2.52
CA SER A 60 -7.24 8.78 1.83
C SER A 60 -7.06 9.09 0.35
N ARG A 61 -5.98 9.79 -0.03
CA ARG A 61 -5.66 10.09 -1.43
C ARG A 61 -5.30 8.82 -2.20
N VAL A 62 -4.45 7.96 -1.65
CA VAL A 62 -4.13 6.65 -2.25
C VAL A 62 -5.37 5.78 -2.39
N TRP A 63 -6.26 5.79 -1.39
CA TRP A 63 -7.57 5.11 -1.45
C TRP A 63 -8.48 5.63 -2.56
N PHE A 64 -8.37 6.90 -2.94
CA PHE A 64 -9.06 7.44 -4.11
C PHE A 64 -8.33 7.04 -5.41
N TYR A 65 -7.01 7.19 -5.49
CA TYR A 65 -6.26 6.89 -6.71
C TYR A 65 -6.30 5.42 -7.11
N ARG A 66 -6.34 4.48 -6.17
CA ARG A 66 -6.51 3.04 -6.49
C ARG A 66 -7.81 2.78 -7.26
N MET A 67 -8.83 3.58 -7.01
CA MET A 67 -10.15 3.45 -7.64
C MET A 67 -10.08 3.96 -9.08
N CYS A 68 -9.43 5.10 -9.27
CA CYS A 68 -9.17 5.65 -10.59
C CYS A 68 -8.26 4.73 -11.41
N LEU A 69 -7.27 4.09 -10.78
CA LEU A 69 -6.45 3.06 -11.41
C LEU A 69 -7.28 1.82 -11.80
N SER A 70 -8.20 1.37 -10.95
CA SER A 70 -9.13 0.27 -11.28
C SER A 70 -10.00 0.61 -12.50
N LYS A 71 -10.55 1.83 -12.53
CA LYS A 71 -11.32 2.36 -13.66
C LYS A 71 -10.46 2.43 -14.92
N ALA A 72 -9.24 2.95 -14.82
CA ALA A 72 -8.29 3.03 -15.92
C ALA A 72 -7.99 1.64 -16.48
N PHE A 73 -7.68 0.68 -15.60
CA PHE A 73 -7.40 -0.70 -15.95
C PHE A 73 -8.55 -1.33 -16.74
N GLN A 74 -9.78 -1.25 -16.22
CA GLN A 74 -10.96 -1.84 -16.86
C GLN A 74 -11.34 -1.16 -18.19
N LEU A 75 -11.01 0.11 -18.37
CA LEU A 75 -11.25 0.84 -19.62
C LEU A 75 -10.09 0.72 -20.63
N GLY A 76 -8.99 0.01 -20.30
CA GLY A 76 -7.80 -0.05 -21.14
C GLY A 76 -7.11 1.31 -21.33
N ARG A 77 -7.14 2.16 -20.29
CA ARG A 77 -6.61 3.54 -20.30
C ARG A 77 -5.44 3.72 -19.34
N VAL A 78 -4.57 4.68 -19.62
CA VAL A 78 -3.51 5.12 -18.70
C VAL A 78 -4.13 5.99 -17.61
N PHE A 79 -3.82 5.70 -16.36
CA PHE A 79 -4.15 6.54 -15.22
C PHE A 79 -3.09 7.63 -15.07
N LEU A 80 -3.55 8.88 -15.03
CA LEU A 80 -2.68 10.04 -14.83
C LEU A 80 -3.21 10.89 -13.68
N GLN A 81 -2.38 11.06 -12.64
CA GLN A 81 -2.68 12.00 -11.56
C GLN A 81 -2.43 13.43 -12.04
N MET A 82 -3.43 14.28 -11.82
CA MET A 82 -3.37 15.69 -12.17
C MET A 82 -2.96 16.51 -10.96
N TYR A 83 -1.83 17.20 -11.08
CA TYR A 83 -1.35 18.16 -10.10
C TYR A 83 -1.52 19.59 -10.64
N PRO A 84 -1.86 20.58 -9.80
CA PRO A 84 -1.58 21.97 -10.11
C PRO A 84 -0.08 22.12 -10.44
N LEU A 85 0.26 22.92 -11.44
CA LEU A 85 1.65 23.20 -11.82
C LEU A 85 2.46 23.63 -10.58
N GLY A 86 3.58 22.94 -10.31
CA GLY A 86 4.45 23.21 -9.16
C GLY A 86 4.03 22.61 -7.81
N ALA A 87 2.91 21.88 -7.75
CA ALA A 87 2.52 21.20 -6.51
C ALA A 87 3.43 19.98 -6.24
N PRO A 88 3.79 19.71 -4.96
CA PRO A 88 4.52 18.50 -4.59
C PRO A 88 3.71 17.27 -5.03
N GLN A 89 4.38 16.37 -5.73
CA GLN A 89 3.78 15.10 -6.10
C GLN A 89 3.66 14.24 -4.85
N ASP A 90 2.55 13.51 -4.72
CA ASP A 90 2.44 12.50 -3.66
C ASP A 90 3.42 11.33 -3.92
N GLU A 91 4.12 11.35 -5.07
CA GLU A 91 4.90 10.27 -5.65
C GLU A 91 6.42 10.32 -5.38
N HIS A 92 6.95 11.33 -4.66
CA HIS A 92 8.42 11.50 -4.52
C HIS A 92 9.17 10.29 -3.91
N HIS A 93 8.45 9.39 -3.24
CA HIS A 93 9.02 8.19 -2.61
C HIS A 93 8.55 6.87 -3.24
N VAL A 94 7.77 6.93 -4.31
CA VAL A 94 7.30 5.75 -5.07
C VAL A 94 7.84 5.80 -6.49
N GLU A 95 7.81 4.67 -7.18
CA GLU A 95 8.03 4.64 -8.62
C GLU A 95 6.91 5.39 -9.36
N PRO A 96 7.22 6.04 -10.50
CA PRO A 96 6.20 6.64 -11.35
C PRO A 96 5.09 5.64 -11.68
N TRP A 97 3.84 6.08 -11.59
CA TRP A 97 2.71 5.20 -11.90
C TRP A 97 2.54 4.97 -13.39
N THR A 98 3.08 5.86 -14.23
CA THR A 98 3.06 5.81 -15.70
C THR A 98 4.31 6.50 -16.26
N ASN A 99 4.71 6.15 -17.49
CA ASN A 99 5.70 6.91 -18.27
C ASN A 99 5.08 8.10 -19.04
N CYS A 100 3.76 8.26 -19.01
CA CYS A 100 3.07 9.30 -19.76
C CYS A 100 2.94 10.58 -18.96
N THR A 101 2.92 11.71 -19.67
CA THR A 101 2.90 13.05 -19.08
C THR A 101 1.59 13.79 -19.38
N HIS A 102 1.41 14.94 -18.74
CA HIS A 102 0.34 15.88 -19.07
C HIS A 102 0.37 16.35 -20.53
N GLN A 103 1.56 16.47 -21.11
CA GLN A 103 1.72 16.90 -22.50
C GLN A 103 1.25 15.81 -23.47
N ASP A 104 1.56 14.55 -23.18
CA ASP A 104 1.08 13.40 -23.97
C ASP A 104 -0.44 13.32 -23.98
N ARG A 105 -1.07 13.58 -22.82
CA ARG A 105 -2.53 13.68 -22.71
C ARG A 105 -3.09 14.78 -23.62
N LEU A 106 -2.49 15.97 -23.64
CA LEU A 106 -2.96 17.07 -24.51
C LEU A 106 -2.88 16.68 -25.99
N GLN A 107 -1.83 15.95 -26.38
CA GLN A 107 -1.69 15.43 -27.74
C GLN A 107 -2.73 14.34 -28.06
N ALA A 108 -3.02 13.45 -27.11
CA ALA A 108 -4.07 12.45 -27.27
C ALA A 108 -5.46 13.08 -27.43
N VAL A 109 -5.75 14.18 -26.72
CA VAL A 109 -6.99 14.95 -26.91
C VAL A 109 -7.03 15.59 -28.29
N ALA A 110 -5.92 16.14 -28.78
CA ALA A 110 -5.87 16.67 -30.14
C ALA A 110 -6.11 15.58 -31.21
N HIS A 111 -5.75 14.32 -30.92
CA HIS A 111 -5.91 13.21 -31.85
C HIS A 111 -7.30 12.53 -31.78
N TYR A 112 -7.79 12.21 -30.59
CA TYR A 112 -9.04 11.48 -30.38
C TYR A 112 -10.23 12.37 -29.96
N GLY A 113 -10.02 13.67 -29.78
CA GLY A 113 -11.03 14.57 -29.25
C GLY A 113 -11.32 14.32 -27.76
N PRO A 114 -12.51 14.69 -27.26
CA PRO A 114 -12.86 14.58 -25.83
C PRO A 114 -12.82 13.14 -25.29
N ASP A 115 -13.05 12.14 -26.16
CA ASP A 115 -13.03 10.72 -25.78
C ASP A 115 -11.65 10.20 -25.35
N ALA A 116 -10.59 10.97 -25.62
CA ALA A 116 -9.24 10.69 -25.16
C ALA A 116 -9.15 10.61 -23.64
N VAL A 117 -9.99 11.34 -22.92
CA VAL A 117 -9.88 11.54 -21.48
C VAL A 117 -11.19 11.21 -20.78
N VAL A 118 -11.10 10.41 -19.72
CA VAL A 118 -12.20 10.16 -18.80
C VAL A 118 -11.82 10.70 -17.42
N GLN A 119 -12.65 11.59 -16.87
CA GLN A 119 -12.43 12.07 -15.51
C GLN A 119 -12.78 10.99 -14.49
N CYS A 120 -11.96 10.85 -13.46
CA CYS A 120 -12.28 10.13 -12.23
C CYS A 120 -12.62 11.16 -11.14
N THR A 121 -13.85 11.16 -10.65
CA THR A 121 -14.33 12.13 -9.66
C THR A 121 -14.80 11.48 -8.36
N TRP A 122 -14.58 12.19 -7.25
CA TRP A 122 -15.18 11.87 -5.95
C TRP A 122 -16.46 12.70 -5.76
N PRO A 123 -17.60 12.14 -5.26
CA PRO A 123 -17.82 10.75 -4.84
C PRO A 123 -18.41 9.84 -5.95
N GLY A 124 -18.75 10.38 -7.13
CA GLY A 124 -19.57 9.69 -8.14
C GLY A 124 -18.97 8.39 -8.66
N ASP A 125 -17.71 8.43 -9.13
CA ASP A 125 -17.04 7.23 -9.62
C ASP A 125 -16.70 6.24 -8.50
N VAL A 126 -16.45 6.77 -7.30
CA VAL A 126 -15.90 6.00 -6.20
C VAL A 126 -16.81 4.84 -5.82
N LEU A 127 -18.11 5.06 -5.68
CA LEU A 127 -19.03 4.00 -5.26
C LEU A 127 -19.14 2.88 -6.30
N LEU A 128 -19.12 3.24 -7.58
CA LEU A 128 -19.21 2.27 -8.68
C LEU A 128 -17.95 1.40 -8.76
N TRP A 129 -16.78 2.04 -8.66
CA TRP A 129 -15.52 1.34 -8.83
C TRP A 129 -15.03 0.65 -7.54
N LEU A 130 -15.64 0.94 -6.37
CA LEU A 130 -15.24 0.38 -5.06
C LEU A 130 -15.45 -1.12 -5.00
N ALA A 131 -16.56 -1.55 -5.60
CA ALA A 131 -16.96 -2.93 -5.70
C ALA A 131 -16.61 -3.56 -7.06
N SER A 132 -15.99 -2.80 -7.97
CA SER A 132 -15.64 -3.30 -9.30
C SER A 132 -14.27 -3.96 -9.32
N MET A 133 -14.18 -5.05 -10.08
CA MET A 133 -12.93 -5.71 -10.43
C MET A 133 -13.09 -6.29 -11.84
N PRO A 134 -12.00 -6.40 -12.62
CA PRO A 134 -12.05 -7.04 -13.93
C PRO A 134 -12.59 -8.46 -13.82
N THR A 135 -13.50 -8.85 -14.72
CA THR A 135 -14.15 -10.17 -14.72
C THR A 135 -13.12 -11.31 -14.75
N GLN A 136 -12.03 -11.13 -15.49
CA GLN A 136 -10.91 -12.09 -15.56
C GLN A 136 -10.20 -12.35 -14.22
N TYR A 137 -10.42 -11.51 -13.21
CA TYR A 137 -9.85 -11.65 -11.86
C TYR A 137 -10.91 -11.93 -10.79
N ALA A 138 -12.20 -12.03 -11.15
CA ALA A 138 -13.32 -12.15 -10.22
C ALA A 138 -13.14 -13.27 -9.17
N GLN A 139 -12.55 -14.39 -9.59
CA GLN A 139 -12.30 -15.56 -8.74
C GLN A 139 -11.37 -15.31 -7.55
N TYR A 140 -10.53 -14.26 -7.58
CA TYR A 140 -9.64 -13.91 -6.46
C TYR A 140 -10.32 -12.99 -5.43
N GLY A 141 -11.50 -12.48 -5.75
CA GLY A 141 -12.26 -11.58 -4.89
C GLY A 141 -11.72 -10.14 -4.84
N LEU A 142 -12.58 -9.27 -4.33
CA LEU A 142 -12.36 -7.82 -4.34
C LEU A 142 -11.17 -7.40 -3.46
N LEU A 143 -10.99 -8.04 -2.31
CA LEU A 143 -9.89 -7.73 -1.39
C LEU A 143 -8.52 -7.97 -2.04
N TRP A 144 -8.37 -9.08 -2.75
CA TRP A 144 -7.16 -9.39 -3.51
C TRP A 144 -6.91 -8.32 -4.58
N TRP A 145 -7.92 -8.01 -5.40
CA TRP A 145 -7.79 -7.01 -6.47
C TRP A 145 -7.37 -5.65 -5.95
N GLN A 146 -8.02 -5.19 -4.89
CA GLN A 146 -7.67 -3.93 -4.23
C GLN A 146 -6.24 -3.92 -3.70
N SER A 147 -5.74 -5.06 -3.18
CA SER A 147 -4.35 -5.19 -2.74
C SER A 147 -3.35 -5.07 -3.89
N GLN A 148 -3.67 -5.60 -5.08
CA GLN A 148 -2.80 -5.45 -6.26
C GLN A 148 -2.68 -3.98 -6.71
N LEU A 149 -3.79 -3.24 -6.66
CA LEU A 149 -3.81 -1.81 -7.00
C LEU A 149 -3.02 -0.96 -5.99
N VAL A 150 -3.18 -1.24 -4.70
CA VAL A 150 -2.42 -0.54 -3.65
C VAL A 150 -0.93 -0.86 -3.77
N TRP A 151 -0.58 -2.13 -4.02
CA TRP A 151 0.80 -2.52 -4.28
C TRP A 151 1.39 -1.77 -5.48
N TYR A 152 0.62 -1.62 -6.56
CA TYR A 152 1.04 -0.88 -7.75
C TYR A 152 1.36 0.60 -7.42
N LEU A 153 0.48 1.27 -6.69
CA LEU A 153 0.62 2.69 -6.38
C LEU A 153 1.72 3.00 -5.36
N LEU A 154 2.04 2.03 -4.49
CA LEU A 154 2.98 2.22 -3.39
C LEU A 154 4.30 1.46 -3.62
N ARG A 155 4.64 1.14 -4.88
CA ARG A 155 5.95 0.59 -5.23
C ARG A 155 7.03 1.58 -4.79
N PRO A 156 7.91 1.23 -3.85
CA PRO A 156 8.90 2.17 -3.35
C PRO A 156 9.92 2.51 -4.44
N SER A 157 10.36 3.77 -4.50
CA SER A 157 11.55 4.13 -5.28
C SER A 157 12.79 3.39 -4.76
N SER A 158 13.88 3.38 -5.53
CA SER A 158 15.15 2.78 -5.09
C SER A 158 15.67 3.39 -3.79
N GLU A 159 15.53 4.71 -3.62
CA GLU A 159 15.87 5.43 -2.38
C GLU A 159 14.98 4.99 -1.21
N MET A 160 13.66 4.94 -1.41
CA MET A 160 12.72 4.49 -0.37
C MET A 160 12.97 3.03 0.02
N GLN A 161 13.26 2.16 -0.95
CA GLN A 161 13.59 0.77 -0.68
C GLN A 161 14.88 0.66 0.16
N ALA A 162 15.92 1.43 -0.16
CA ALA A 162 17.14 1.46 0.63
C ALA A 162 16.87 1.92 2.08
N LEU A 163 16.01 2.94 2.24
CA LEU A 163 15.60 3.41 3.56
C LEU A 163 14.80 2.35 4.34
N VAL A 164 13.92 1.60 3.68
CA VAL A 164 13.19 0.47 4.30
C VAL A 164 14.19 -0.58 4.79
N GLU A 165 15.15 -1.00 3.96
CA GLU A 165 16.13 -2.02 4.33
C GLU A 165 17.06 -1.57 5.46
N GLU A 166 17.47 -0.29 5.46
CA GLU A 166 18.24 0.28 6.57
C GLU A 166 17.49 0.17 7.90
N ASN A 167 16.18 0.46 7.89
CA ASN A 167 15.36 0.45 9.10
C ASN A 167 14.97 -0.97 9.55
N ARG A 168 14.88 -1.93 8.62
CA ARG A 168 14.62 -3.34 8.94
C ARG A 168 15.72 -3.97 9.80
N LYS A 169 16.95 -3.46 9.76
CA LYS A 169 18.07 -3.96 10.60
C LYS A 169 17.77 -3.86 12.10
N TYR A 170 16.88 -2.96 12.50
CA TYR A 170 16.47 -2.77 13.90
C TYR A 170 15.21 -3.57 14.29
N LEU A 171 14.66 -4.36 13.36
CA LEU A 171 13.45 -5.15 13.56
C LEU A 171 13.80 -6.64 13.54
N LYS A 172 13.98 -7.22 14.75
CA LYS A 172 14.24 -8.65 14.90
C LYS A 172 12.94 -9.44 14.71
N ARG A 173 12.93 -10.40 13.79
CA ARG A 173 11.78 -11.30 13.60
C ARG A 173 11.69 -12.38 14.70
N PRO A 174 10.49 -12.86 15.04
CA PRO A 174 9.21 -12.29 14.59
C PRO A 174 8.90 -10.97 15.31
N TYR A 175 8.22 -10.05 14.65
CA TYR A 175 7.75 -8.81 15.26
C TYR A 175 6.30 -8.48 14.92
N ALA A 176 5.60 -7.90 15.89
CA ALA A 176 4.29 -7.31 15.69
C ALA A 176 4.42 -5.83 15.34
N ALA A 177 3.62 -5.36 14.39
CA ALA A 177 3.52 -3.97 14.02
C ALA A 177 2.19 -3.38 14.47
N LEU A 178 2.25 -2.34 15.28
CA LEU A 178 1.07 -1.66 15.82
C LEU A 178 0.93 -0.29 15.16
N HIS A 179 -0.22 -0.04 14.54
CA HIS A 179 -0.60 1.30 14.08
C HIS A 179 -1.66 1.90 15.00
N ILE A 180 -1.30 3.00 15.66
CA ILE A 180 -2.10 3.63 16.71
C ILE A 180 -2.47 5.05 16.31
N ARG A 181 -3.77 5.28 16.12
CA ARG A 181 -4.32 6.56 15.71
C ARG A 181 -5.13 7.19 16.83
N TYR A 182 -4.59 8.23 17.46
CA TYR A 182 -5.18 8.96 18.59
C TYR A 182 -5.50 10.44 18.27
N HIS A 183 -5.40 10.87 17.02
CA HIS A 183 -5.65 12.26 16.63
C HIS A 183 -7.05 12.75 17.03
N PRO A 184 -7.18 13.86 17.78
CA PRO A 184 -8.45 14.32 18.36
C PRO A 184 -9.44 14.83 17.31
N LEU A 185 -8.97 15.39 16.18
CA LEU A 185 -9.83 15.79 15.05
C LEU A 185 -10.56 14.62 14.37
N LYS A 186 -10.25 13.38 14.77
CA LYS A 186 -10.82 12.16 14.19
C LYS A 186 -11.85 11.48 15.09
N LYS A 187 -12.27 12.13 16.19
CA LYS A 187 -13.41 11.67 17.01
C LYS A 187 -14.71 11.49 16.21
N ALA A 188 -14.84 12.14 15.04
CA ALA A 188 -15.96 11.99 14.13
C ALA A 188 -15.83 10.82 13.12
N GLU A 189 -14.62 10.29 12.88
CA GLU A 189 -14.35 9.28 11.84
C GLU A 189 -14.05 7.88 12.39
N SER A 190 -13.64 7.79 13.65
CA SER A 190 -13.36 6.51 14.33
C SER A 190 -14.23 6.36 15.55
N GLY A 191 -14.56 5.11 15.90
CA GLY A 191 -15.21 4.79 17.18
C GLY A 191 -14.37 5.21 18.40
N ARG A 192 -14.82 4.79 19.60
CA ARG A 192 -14.11 5.09 20.86
C ARG A 192 -12.61 4.75 20.74
N ARG A 193 -11.76 5.68 21.21
CA ARG A 193 -10.31 5.50 21.27
C ARG A 193 -10.00 4.18 21.95
N GLN A 194 -9.29 3.30 21.24
CA GLN A 194 -8.90 2.01 21.77
C GLN A 194 -7.74 2.16 22.76
N PRO A 195 -7.84 1.62 23.99
CA PRO A 195 -6.71 1.57 24.93
C PRO A 195 -5.51 0.83 24.34
N PHE A 196 -4.29 1.29 24.66
CA PHE A 196 -3.04 0.66 24.19
C PHE A 196 -2.98 -0.85 24.52
N LYS A 197 -3.45 -1.25 25.70
CA LYS A 197 -3.54 -2.65 26.14
C LYS A 197 -4.32 -3.54 25.18
N ASN A 198 -5.33 -3.01 24.48
CA ASN A 198 -6.13 -3.78 23.53
C ASN A 198 -5.32 -4.16 22.28
N TYR A 199 -4.37 -3.31 21.85
CA TYR A 199 -3.47 -3.64 20.75
C TYR A 199 -2.50 -4.77 21.17
N LEU A 200 -1.92 -4.67 22.37
CA LEU A 200 -0.99 -5.69 22.89
C LEU A 200 -1.66 -7.06 23.07
N ARG A 201 -2.95 -7.12 23.43
CA ARG A 201 -3.70 -8.39 23.50
C ARG A 201 -3.76 -9.16 22.17
N MET A 202 -3.53 -8.49 21.04
CA MET A 202 -3.52 -9.10 19.71
C MET A 202 -2.12 -9.57 19.27
N VAL A 203 -1.09 -9.30 20.07
CA VAL A 203 0.29 -9.74 19.89
C VAL A 203 0.43 -11.16 20.48
N PRO A 204 1.07 -12.11 19.78
CA PRO A 204 1.35 -13.43 20.35
C PRO A 204 2.14 -13.33 21.67
N PRO A 205 1.80 -14.14 22.69
CA PRO A 205 2.36 -13.98 24.05
C PRO A 205 3.88 -14.21 24.13
N ASN A 206 4.47 -14.89 23.15
CA ASN A 206 5.90 -15.16 23.06
C ASN A 206 6.67 -14.11 22.23
N TRP A 207 6.01 -13.07 21.72
CA TRP A 207 6.65 -12.03 20.90
C TRP A 207 6.89 -10.78 21.73
N THR A 208 8.14 -10.37 21.84
CA THR A 208 8.54 -9.17 22.59
C THR A 208 8.89 -7.99 21.69
N GLN A 209 9.20 -8.23 20.41
CA GLN A 209 9.56 -7.18 19.47
C GLN A 209 8.32 -6.51 18.87
N ILE A 210 8.22 -5.18 19.04
CA ILE A 210 7.11 -4.38 18.52
C ILE A 210 7.64 -3.23 17.67
N PHE A 211 7.17 -3.13 16.42
CA PHE A 211 7.26 -1.90 15.64
C PHE A 211 6.02 -1.04 15.88
N LEU A 212 6.21 0.27 16.04
CA LEU A 212 5.14 1.17 16.46
C LEU A 212 5.05 2.40 15.56
N ALA A 213 3.91 2.55 14.88
CA ALA A 213 3.56 3.75 14.10
C ALA A 213 2.39 4.47 14.78
N ALA A 214 2.60 5.71 15.22
CA ALA A 214 1.57 6.47 15.92
C ALA A 214 1.56 7.95 15.52
N ASP A 215 0.36 8.54 15.48
CA ASP A 215 0.16 9.96 15.17
C ASP A 215 0.46 10.92 16.36
N LYS A 216 0.87 10.37 17.50
CA LYS A 216 1.21 11.08 18.74
C LYS A 216 2.32 10.39 19.50
N ASN A 217 3.01 11.14 20.36
CA ASN A 217 3.96 10.55 21.31
C ASN A 217 3.19 9.64 22.28
N ILE A 218 3.57 8.36 22.31
CA ILE A 218 2.94 7.33 23.14
C ILE A 218 3.92 6.65 24.11
N SER A 219 5.05 7.27 24.40
CA SER A 219 6.04 6.83 25.42
C SER A 219 5.37 6.48 26.75
N SER A 220 4.53 7.36 27.28
CA SER A 220 3.78 7.12 28.53
C SER A 220 2.86 5.90 28.51
N HIS A 221 2.55 5.35 27.34
CA HIS A 221 1.80 4.11 27.20
C HIS A 221 2.74 2.90 27.10
N THR A 222 3.86 3.03 26.40
CA THR A 222 4.87 1.96 26.28
C THR A 222 5.61 1.71 27.59
N ASP A 223 5.85 2.75 28.40
CA ASP A 223 6.55 2.64 29.70
C ASP A 223 5.79 1.75 30.69
N LYS A 224 4.48 1.54 30.47
CA LYS A 224 3.63 0.67 31.29
C LYS A 224 3.78 -0.82 30.98
N TYR A 225 4.52 -1.17 29.93
CA TYR A 225 4.70 -2.54 29.44
C TYR A 225 6.19 -2.79 29.08
N PRO A 226 7.10 -2.72 30.07
CA PRO A 226 8.54 -2.83 29.86
C PRO A 226 8.99 -4.21 29.35
N GLU A 227 8.11 -5.21 29.37
CA GLU A 227 8.37 -6.56 28.83
C GLU A 227 8.51 -6.59 27.30
N TYR A 228 8.05 -5.56 26.59
CA TYR A 228 8.20 -5.43 25.14
C TYR A 228 9.37 -4.52 24.76
N THR A 229 10.09 -4.90 23.71
CA THR A 229 11.06 -4.05 23.03
C THR A 229 10.38 -3.29 21.91
N TYR A 230 10.20 -1.97 22.12
CA TYR A 230 9.56 -1.10 21.15
C TYR A 230 10.59 -0.45 20.21
N THR A 231 10.53 -0.79 18.93
CA THR A 231 11.14 0.01 17.88
C THR A 231 10.13 1.06 17.46
N TYR A 232 10.19 2.21 18.13
CA TYR A 232 9.52 3.42 17.68
C TYR A 232 10.56 4.33 17.03
N LYS A 233 10.21 4.93 15.89
CA LYS A 233 10.90 6.14 15.49
C LYS A 233 10.37 7.28 16.34
N GLN A 234 11.15 7.76 17.31
CA GLN A 234 10.94 9.09 17.89
C GLN A 234 11.34 10.13 16.84
N ARG A 235 10.56 10.28 15.77
CA ARG A 235 10.76 11.30 14.72
C ARG A 235 9.77 12.44 14.92
N TRP A 236 9.91 13.17 16.02
CA TRP A 236 9.09 14.34 16.35
C TRP A 236 9.66 15.67 15.84
N ILE A 237 10.68 15.69 14.97
CA ILE A 237 11.42 16.95 14.68
C ILE A 237 11.66 17.26 13.18
N LYS A 238 11.51 16.31 12.22
CA LYS A 238 11.83 16.60 10.78
C LYS A 238 10.95 15.90 9.73
N GLY A 239 9.67 15.67 10.02
CA GLY A 239 8.75 15.02 9.08
C GLY A 239 8.91 13.50 9.08
N SER A 240 7.87 12.80 9.53
CA SER A 240 7.75 11.35 9.33
C SER A 240 7.51 11.07 7.86
N ASP A 241 8.29 10.16 7.28
CA ASP A 241 7.94 9.60 5.99
C ASP A 241 6.83 8.58 6.20
N VAL A 242 5.59 9.04 5.96
CA VAL A 242 4.37 8.23 6.08
C VAL A 242 4.47 6.93 5.30
N LEU A 243 5.14 6.94 4.14
CA LEU A 243 5.28 5.76 3.32
C LEU A 243 6.22 4.73 3.97
N LEU A 244 7.34 5.17 4.55
CA LEU A 244 8.26 4.28 5.26
C LEU A 244 7.54 3.51 6.38
N ASP A 245 6.75 4.20 7.19
CA ASP A 245 6.00 3.55 8.28
C ASP A 245 4.99 2.53 7.73
N ILE A 246 4.26 2.87 6.67
CA ILE A 246 3.34 1.95 5.98
C ILE A 246 4.09 0.70 5.49
N LEU A 247 5.26 0.86 4.87
CA LEU A 247 6.07 -0.24 4.36
C LEU A 247 6.65 -1.13 5.47
N LEU A 248 7.07 -0.54 6.58
CA LEU A 248 7.56 -1.28 7.76
C LEU A 248 6.43 -2.04 8.47
N LEU A 249 5.25 -1.42 8.60
CA LEU A 249 4.03 -2.08 9.08
C LEU A 249 3.67 -3.28 8.18
N ALA A 250 3.62 -3.07 6.87
CA ALA A 250 3.28 -4.10 5.88
C ALA A 250 4.29 -5.26 5.88
N SER A 251 5.54 -4.99 6.27
CA SER A 251 6.57 -6.03 6.31
C SER A 251 6.52 -6.95 7.54
N SER A 252 5.67 -6.65 8.52
CA SER A 252 5.57 -7.38 9.79
C SER A 252 5.04 -8.81 9.67
N ASP A 253 5.27 -9.58 10.73
CA ASP A 253 4.72 -10.93 10.90
C ASP A 253 3.28 -10.87 11.47
N ARG A 254 2.94 -9.79 12.20
CA ARG A 254 1.60 -9.54 12.73
C ARG A 254 1.27 -8.05 12.68
N LEU A 255 0.30 -7.65 11.87
CA LEU A 255 -0.21 -6.28 11.83
C LEU A 255 -1.44 -6.12 12.73
N VAL A 256 -1.42 -5.12 13.61
CA VAL A 256 -2.54 -4.75 14.48
C VAL A 256 -2.87 -3.27 14.33
N PHE A 257 -4.11 -2.97 13.96
CA PHE A 257 -4.56 -1.60 13.73
C PHE A 257 -6.09 -1.49 13.85
N THR A 258 -6.60 -0.26 13.85
CA THR A 258 -8.04 0.01 13.70
C THR A 258 -8.41 0.17 12.23
N TYR A 259 -9.31 -0.70 11.73
CA TYR A 259 -9.65 -0.75 10.31
C TYR A 259 -10.21 0.56 9.75
N SER A 260 -10.77 1.45 10.59
CA SER A 260 -11.19 2.79 10.17
C SER A 260 -10.05 3.71 9.69
N SER A 261 -8.78 3.33 9.90
CA SER A 261 -7.64 4.11 9.42
C SER A 261 -7.17 3.66 8.04
N CYS A 262 -7.36 4.52 7.02
CA CYS A 262 -6.77 4.34 5.69
C CYS A 262 -5.28 3.97 5.74
N PHE A 263 -4.50 4.55 6.66
CA PHE A 263 -3.08 4.27 6.84
C PHE A 263 -2.82 2.79 7.17
N GLY A 264 -3.54 2.24 8.15
CA GLY A 264 -3.41 0.83 8.52
C GLY A 264 -3.97 -0.09 7.44
N GLN A 265 -5.04 0.32 6.75
CA GLN A 265 -5.56 -0.44 5.61
C GLN A 265 -4.54 -0.52 4.47
N MET A 266 -3.74 0.54 4.20
CA MET A 266 -2.68 0.48 3.19
C MET A 266 -1.59 -0.52 3.56
N ALA A 267 -1.16 -0.52 4.83
CA ALA A 267 -0.21 -1.52 5.30
C ALA A 267 -0.76 -2.95 5.14
N MET A 268 -2.04 -3.18 5.49
CA MET A 268 -2.69 -4.47 5.30
C MET A 268 -2.76 -4.87 3.82
N HIS A 269 -3.20 -3.98 2.93
CA HIS A 269 -3.28 -4.28 1.50
C HIS A 269 -1.89 -4.55 0.88
N LEU A 270 -0.85 -3.86 1.35
CA LEU A 270 0.52 -4.15 0.93
C LEU A 270 1.01 -5.50 1.44
N GLN A 271 0.71 -5.82 2.71
CA GLN A 271 1.03 -7.12 3.29
C GLN A 271 0.32 -8.23 2.51
N LEU A 272 -0.98 -8.11 2.25
CA LEU A 272 -1.73 -9.03 1.40
C LEU A 272 -1.15 -9.11 -0.01
N GLY A 273 -0.85 -7.97 -0.65
CA GLY A 273 -0.24 -7.93 -1.99
C GLY A 273 1.15 -8.56 -2.08
N ARG A 274 1.89 -8.63 -0.95
CA ARG A 274 3.14 -9.38 -0.80
C ARG A 274 2.86 -10.86 -0.54
N ASP A 275 1.99 -11.18 0.40
CA ASP A 275 1.72 -12.54 0.87
C ASP A 275 0.98 -13.36 -0.22
N PHE A 276 0.22 -12.70 -1.10
CA PHE A 276 -0.30 -13.32 -2.33
C PHE A 276 0.79 -13.60 -3.39
N CYS A 277 2.01 -13.06 -3.21
CA CYS A 277 3.15 -13.21 -4.14
C CYS A 277 4.33 -13.98 -3.52
N HIS A 278 4.35 -14.19 -2.21
CA HIS A 278 5.39 -14.95 -1.51
C HIS A 278 4.71 -16.03 -0.67
N PRO A 279 5.19 -17.28 -0.67
CA PRO A 279 4.71 -18.26 0.28
C PRO A 279 4.91 -17.69 1.69
N VAL A 280 3.82 -17.55 2.43
CA VAL A 280 3.85 -17.25 3.86
C VAL A 280 4.49 -18.46 4.52
N HIS A 281 5.79 -18.37 4.81
CA HIS A 281 6.59 -19.31 5.59
C HIS A 281 6.26 -20.81 5.40
N ALA A 282 7.00 -21.43 4.46
CA ALA A 282 7.47 -22.81 4.62
C ALA A 282 8.75 -22.80 5.46
#